data_AF-A0AB37AWL4-F1
#
_entry.id   AF-A0AB37AWL4-F1
#
_cell.length_a   1.000
_cell.length_b   1.000
_cell.length_c   1.000
_cell.angle_alpha   90.00
_cell.angle_beta   90.00
_cell.angle_gamma   90.00
#
_symmetry.space_group_name_H-M   'P 1'
#
loop_
_entity.id
_entity.type
_entity.pdbx_description
1 polymer ?
#
loop_
_entity_poly.entity_id
_entity_poly.type
_entity_poly.pdbx_seq_one_letter_code
_entity_poly.pdbx_strand_id
1 'polypeptide(L)'
;MCVSAAVIFSAAADAQSFNAHARIVTTWQAKDLTGNSTAAERLVALEEMDEVHDRPGDNCTQFIGPVTVEGIQFTPSGGTLETFRFTDKNGNQWSVPTNIGRLSNVDRQHANSFIRVGKRYLVHAQVCGSGGNASLVSMYDAAVNFGPVR
;
A
#
# COMPACT_ATOMS: atom_id res chain seq x y z
N MET A 1 -3.23 28.31 -49.10
CA MET A 1 -3.89 27.74 -47.91
C MET A 1 -3.12 26.50 -47.51
N CYS A 2 -2.26 26.59 -46.49
CA CYS A 2 -1.57 25.44 -45.91
C CYS A 2 -2.22 25.12 -44.57
N VAL A 3 -2.86 23.97 -44.46
CA VAL A 3 -3.35 23.46 -43.18
C VAL A 3 -2.24 22.61 -42.58
N SER A 4 -1.50 23.17 -41.63
CA SER A 4 -0.55 22.40 -40.83
C SER A 4 -1.34 21.57 -39.82
N ALA A 5 -1.42 20.26 -40.05
CA ALA A 5 -1.93 19.32 -39.06
C ALA A 5 -0.89 19.20 -37.94
N ALA A 6 -1.21 19.73 -36.76
CA ALA A 6 -0.45 19.46 -35.56
C ALA A 6 -0.76 18.03 -35.08
N VAL A 7 0.19 17.12 -35.26
CA VAL A 7 0.14 15.80 -34.63
C VAL A 7 0.49 16.00 -33.16
N ILE A 8 -0.52 15.95 -32.29
CA ILE A 8 -0.32 15.97 -30.85
C ILE A 8 0.04 14.54 -30.44
N PHE A 9 1.31 14.30 -30.13
CA PHE A 9 1.73 13.08 -29.45
C PHE A 9 1.36 13.20 -27.97
N SER A 10 0.28 12.55 -27.56
CA SER A 10 0.00 12.30 -26.16
C SER A 10 1.02 11.27 -25.66
N ALA A 11 2.05 11.70 -24.94
CA ALA A 11 2.83 10.76 -24.15
C ALA A 11 1.88 10.13 -23.13
N ALA A 12 1.84 8.79 -23.06
CA ALA A 12 1.24 8.14 -21.92
C ALA A 12 2.00 8.65 -20.70
N ALA A 13 1.28 9.29 -19.77
CA ALA A 13 1.84 9.60 -18.47
C ALA A 13 1.99 8.26 -17.75
N ASP A 14 3.10 7.56 -18.02
CA ASP A 14 3.49 6.38 -17.26
C ASP A 14 3.84 6.88 -15.86
N ALA A 15 2.85 6.87 -14.96
CA ALA A 15 3.02 7.22 -13.55
C ALA A 15 3.85 6.16 -12.78
N GLN A 16 4.47 5.22 -13.50
CA GLN A 16 5.34 4.22 -12.92
C GLN A 16 6.70 4.84 -12.61
N SER A 17 7.01 4.97 -11.32
CA SER A 17 8.38 5.11 -10.88
C SER A 17 9.15 3.88 -11.35
N PHE A 18 10.01 4.06 -12.36
CA PHE A 18 10.90 3.02 -12.89
C PHE A 18 11.92 2.49 -11.86
N ASN A 19 11.91 3.02 -10.62
CA ASN A 19 12.73 2.62 -9.48
C ASN A 19 11.89 2.48 -8.21
N ALA A 20 10.67 1.95 -8.34
CA ALA A 20 9.82 1.68 -7.19
C ALA A 20 10.39 0.51 -6.38
N HIS A 21 10.77 0.75 -5.13
CA HIS A 21 11.25 -0.27 -4.20
C HIS A 21 10.37 -0.24 -2.96
N ALA A 22 10.02 -1.43 -2.47
CA ALA A 22 9.27 -1.59 -1.24
C ALA A 22 9.84 -0.68 -0.14
N ARG A 23 8.99 0.21 0.38
CA ARG A 23 9.37 1.17 1.41
C ARG A 23 8.26 1.42 2.42
N ILE A 24 8.66 1.90 3.58
CA ILE A 24 7.75 2.41 4.59
C ILE A 24 7.64 3.94 4.47
N VAL A 25 6.48 4.49 4.83
CA VAL A 25 6.29 5.95 4.91
C VAL A 25 6.03 6.33 6.35
N THR A 26 6.87 7.18 6.91
CA THR A 26 6.69 7.75 8.23
C THR A 26 6.30 9.22 8.14
N THR A 27 5.47 9.66 9.08
CA THR A 27 5.13 11.07 9.28
C THR A 27 5.55 11.50 10.67
N TRP A 28 5.79 12.79 10.85
CA TRP A 28 5.99 13.39 12.15
C TRP A 28 4.70 14.05 12.59
N GLN A 29 4.24 13.73 13.80
CA GLN A 29 3.06 14.34 14.39
C GLN A 29 3.47 15.11 15.65
N ALA A 30 3.11 16.39 15.72
CA ALA A 30 3.30 17.19 16.92
C ALA A 30 2.46 16.61 18.06
N LYS A 31 3.09 16.36 19.21
CA LYS A 31 2.42 15.83 20.41
C LYS A 31 1.69 16.92 21.19
N ASP A 32 2.08 18.18 21.00
CA ASP A 32 1.51 19.36 21.64
C ASP A 32 1.73 20.60 20.75
N LEU A 33 0.71 21.44 20.61
CA LEU A 33 0.77 22.72 19.89
C LEU A 33 1.21 23.88 20.80
N THR A 34 1.39 23.66 22.10
CA THR A 34 1.55 24.71 23.13
C THR A 34 2.98 24.91 23.64
N GLY A 35 3.92 25.08 22.71
CA GLY A 35 5.21 25.75 22.98
C GLY A 35 6.40 24.86 23.33
N ASN A 36 6.20 23.58 23.64
CA ASN A 36 7.27 22.56 23.71
C ASN A 36 6.94 21.42 22.73
N SER A 37 7.10 21.69 21.43
CA SER A 37 6.76 20.73 20.38
C SER A 37 7.73 19.56 20.37
N THR A 38 7.37 18.47 21.05
CA THR A 38 7.94 17.16 20.78
C THR A 38 7.16 16.54 19.63
N ALA A 39 7.84 16.15 18.56
CA ALA A 39 7.24 15.43 17.43
C ALA A 39 7.47 13.92 17.62
N ALA A 40 6.43 13.13 17.39
CA ALA A 40 6.53 11.68 17.37
C ALA A 40 6.50 11.21 15.92
N GLU A 41 7.47 10.36 15.55
CA GLU A 41 7.44 9.65 14.28
C GLU A 41 6.37 8.56 14.32
N ARG A 42 5.59 8.45 13.25
CA ARG A 42 4.54 7.44 13.09
C ARG A 42 4.61 6.85 11.69
N LEU A 43 4.70 5.53 11.61
CA LEU A 43 4.51 4.77 10.37
C LEU A 43 3.05 4.86 9.91
N VAL A 44 2.85 5.37 8.69
CA VAL A 44 1.53 5.65 8.12
C VAL A 44 1.23 4.87 6.85
N ALA A 45 2.24 4.38 6.13
CA ALA A 45 2.01 3.57 4.94
C ALA A 45 3.12 2.55 4.64
N LEU A 46 2.72 1.56 3.84
CA LEU A 46 3.58 0.65 3.10
C LEU A 46 3.37 0.95 1.61
N GLU A 47 4.43 1.26 0.88
CA GLU A 47 4.37 1.59 -0.55
C GLU A 47 5.24 0.66 -1.37
N GLU A 48 4.82 0.41 -2.61
CA GLU A 48 5.62 -0.32 -3.61
C GLU A 48 6.03 -1.73 -3.11
N MET A 49 5.16 -2.36 -2.31
CA MET A 49 5.37 -3.71 -1.75
C MET A 49 5.39 -4.78 -2.85
N ASP A 50 4.71 -4.49 -3.96
CA ASP A 50 4.81 -5.24 -5.19
C ASP A 50 4.80 -4.33 -6.42
N GLU A 51 5.30 -4.87 -7.53
CA GLU A 51 5.34 -4.18 -8.81
C GLU A 51 3.92 -4.06 -9.36
N VAL A 52 3.58 -2.90 -9.91
CA VAL A 52 2.26 -2.69 -10.52
C VAL A 52 2.27 -3.29 -11.92
N HIS A 53 1.43 -4.29 -12.13
CA HIS A 53 1.24 -4.89 -13.44
C HIS A 53 0.07 -4.21 -14.16
N ASP A 54 0.40 -3.35 -15.14
CA ASP A 54 -0.56 -2.56 -15.90
C ASP A 54 -0.45 -2.75 -17.42
N ARG A 55 0.42 -3.66 -17.89
CA ARG A 55 0.64 -3.88 -19.32
C ARG A 55 -0.38 -4.86 -19.89
N PRO A 56 -0.83 -4.64 -21.15
CA PRO A 56 -1.64 -5.64 -21.85
C PRO A 56 -0.91 -6.99 -21.91
N GLY A 57 -1.53 -8.04 -21.35
CA GLY A 57 -0.95 -9.39 -21.28
C GLY A 57 -0.57 -9.85 -19.87
N ASP A 58 -0.47 -8.94 -18.90
CA ASP A 58 -0.12 -9.29 -17.52
C ASP A 58 -1.23 -10.09 -16.81
N ASN A 59 -2.46 -10.02 -17.32
CA ASN A 59 -3.64 -10.70 -16.76
C ASN A 59 -3.83 -10.40 -15.26
N CYS A 60 -3.64 -9.12 -14.90
CA CYS A 60 -3.79 -8.63 -13.54
C CYS A 60 -5.02 -7.74 -13.40
N THR A 61 -5.74 -7.88 -12.29
CA THR A 61 -6.80 -6.95 -11.88
C THR A 61 -6.39 -6.26 -10.60
N GLN A 62 -6.51 -4.93 -10.57
CA GLN A 62 -6.16 -4.13 -9.41
C GLN A 62 -7.41 -3.71 -8.64
N PHE A 63 -7.29 -3.65 -7.32
CA PHE A 63 -8.36 -3.33 -6.39
C PHE A 63 -7.87 -2.28 -5.41
N ILE A 64 -8.66 -1.22 -5.24
CA ILE A 64 -8.38 -0.15 -4.28
C ILE A 64 -9.62 0.05 -3.42
N GLY A 65 -9.44 0.06 -2.10
CA GLY A 65 -10.56 0.33 -1.21
C GLY A 65 -10.20 0.26 0.27
N PRO A 66 -11.10 0.77 1.13
CA PRO A 66 -10.95 0.65 2.56
C PRO A 66 -11.24 -0.79 3.00
N VAL A 67 -10.38 -1.34 3.87
CA VAL A 67 -10.56 -2.66 4.46
C VAL A 67 -10.33 -2.60 5.97
N THR A 68 -11.02 -3.47 6.71
CA THR A 68 -10.71 -3.73 8.12
C THR A 68 -10.00 -5.07 8.19
N VAL A 69 -8.81 -5.10 8.80
CA VAL A 69 -8.06 -6.35 8.93
C VAL A 69 -8.75 -7.26 9.95
N GLU A 70 -9.10 -8.47 9.54
CA GLU A 70 -9.80 -9.46 10.36
C GLU A 70 -8.87 -10.54 10.91
N GLY A 71 -7.68 -10.67 10.32
CA GLY A 71 -6.66 -11.60 10.76
C GLY A 71 -5.33 -11.35 10.08
N ILE A 72 -4.27 -11.87 10.68
CA ILE A 72 -2.90 -11.80 10.18
C ILE A 72 -2.25 -13.17 10.35
N GLN A 73 -1.32 -13.49 9.47
CA GLN A 73 -0.49 -14.69 9.55
C GLN A 73 0.97 -14.28 9.46
N PHE A 74 1.78 -14.88 10.33
CA PHE A 74 3.23 -14.74 10.27
C PHE A 74 3.84 -15.96 9.59
N THR A 75 5.07 -15.80 9.09
CA THR A 75 5.91 -16.92 8.67
C THR A 75 6.01 -17.96 9.79
N PRO A 76 6.30 -19.25 9.49
CA PRO A 76 6.44 -20.28 10.52
C PRO A 76 7.44 -19.94 11.63
N SER A 77 8.48 -19.16 11.31
CA SER A 77 9.45 -18.64 12.27
C SER A 77 8.92 -17.51 13.19
N GLY A 78 7.74 -16.98 12.92
CA GLY A 78 7.13 -15.83 13.61
C GLY A 78 7.75 -14.47 13.27
N GLY A 79 8.80 -14.43 12.44
CA GLY A 79 9.62 -13.23 12.24
C GLY A 79 9.05 -12.19 11.27
N THR A 80 8.13 -12.58 10.39
CA THR A 80 7.59 -11.70 9.34
C THR A 80 6.09 -11.90 9.20
N LEU A 81 5.33 -10.82 9.24
CA LEU A 81 3.90 -10.82 8.94
C LEU A 81 3.73 -11.07 7.44
N GLU A 82 3.34 -12.28 7.08
CA GLU A 82 3.32 -12.79 5.72
C GLU A 82 2.04 -12.40 4.98
N THR A 83 0.89 -12.53 5.64
CA THR A 83 -0.42 -12.22 5.04
C THR A 83 -1.35 -11.52 6.02
N PHE A 84 -2.33 -10.80 5.49
CA PHE A 84 -3.49 -10.34 6.24
C PHE A 84 -4.79 -10.74 5.52
N ARG A 85 -5.87 -10.89 6.28
CA ARG A 85 -7.20 -11.19 5.73
C ARG A 85 -8.23 -10.11 6.04
N PHE A 86 -9.20 -9.99 5.15
CA PHE A 86 -10.39 -9.15 5.30
C PHE A 86 -11.54 -9.73 4.49
N THR A 87 -12.76 -9.31 4.79
CA THR A 87 -13.95 -9.61 3.99
C THR A 87 -14.34 -8.36 3.20
N ASP A 88 -14.53 -8.52 1.89
CA ASP A 88 -14.95 -7.41 1.03
C ASP A 88 -16.46 -7.10 1.19
N LYS A 89 -16.92 -6.02 0.55
CA LYS A 89 -18.33 -5.60 0.60
C LYS A 89 -19.32 -6.63 0.02
N ASN A 90 -18.84 -7.57 -0.79
CA ASN A 90 -19.64 -8.62 -1.41
C ASN A 90 -19.64 -9.91 -0.55
N GLY A 91 -18.95 -9.92 0.59
CA GLY A 91 -18.84 -11.07 1.47
C GLY A 91 -17.72 -12.05 1.08
N ASN A 92 -16.86 -11.72 0.11
CA ASN A 92 -15.73 -12.60 -0.23
C ASN A 92 -14.62 -12.41 0.79
N GLN A 93 -14.01 -13.51 1.23
CA GLN A 93 -12.83 -13.47 2.08
C GLN A 93 -11.57 -13.38 1.22
N TRP A 94 -10.71 -12.43 1.56
CA TRP A 94 -9.44 -12.17 0.91
C TRP A 94 -8.30 -12.51 1.86
N SER A 95 -7.23 -13.09 1.32
CA SER A 95 -5.93 -13.22 1.98
C SER A 95 -4.87 -12.61 1.08
N VAL A 96 -4.20 -11.57 1.58
CA VAL A 96 -3.27 -10.76 0.78
C VAL A 96 -1.87 -10.88 1.38
N PRO A 97 -0.89 -11.42 0.63
CA PRO A 97 0.52 -11.38 0.97
C PRO A 97 1.01 -9.93 1.09
N THR A 98 1.75 -9.65 2.16
CA THR A 98 2.17 -8.28 2.50
C THR A 98 3.45 -7.86 1.78
N ASN A 99 4.25 -8.85 1.37
CA ASN A 99 5.57 -8.69 0.76
C ASN A 99 6.59 -7.87 1.56
N ILE A 100 6.34 -7.61 2.86
CA ILE A 100 7.26 -6.86 3.72
C ILE A 100 8.59 -7.59 3.95
N GLY A 101 8.68 -8.87 3.57
CA GLY A 101 9.94 -9.62 3.53
C GLY A 101 11.00 -9.00 2.60
N ARG A 102 10.57 -8.20 1.62
CA ARG A 102 11.44 -7.46 0.67
C ARG A 102 12.10 -6.24 1.30
N LEU A 103 11.58 -5.78 2.45
CA LEU A 103 12.12 -4.62 3.16
C LEU A 103 13.44 -4.94 3.86
N SER A 104 14.19 -3.87 4.18
CA SER A 104 15.33 -3.95 5.09
C SER A 104 14.91 -4.57 6.44
N ASN A 105 15.85 -5.15 7.19
CA ASN A 105 15.52 -5.77 8.49
C ASN A 105 14.87 -4.77 9.47
N VAL A 106 15.31 -3.52 9.47
CA VAL A 106 14.79 -2.45 10.34
C VAL A 106 13.37 -2.08 9.92
N ASP A 107 13.16 -1.80 8.64
CA ASP A 107 11.84 -1.41 8.12
C ASP A 107 10.84 -2.56 8.24
N ARG A 108 11.28 -3.80 8.05
CA ARG A 108 10.45 -4.98 8.26
C ARG A 108 9.98 -5.12 9.71
N GLN A 109 10.84 -4.81 10.69
CA GLN A 109 10.44 -4.80 12.10
C GLN A 109 9.38 -3.72 12.38
N HIS A 110 9.52 -2.53 11.79
CA HIS A 110 8.50 -1.48 11.88
C HIS A 110 7.20 -1.90 11.18
N ALA A 111 7.28 -2.47 9.98
CA ALA A 111 6.13 -2.92 9.18
C ALA A 111 5.36 -4.08 9.83
N ASN A 112 6.05 -5.01 10.49
CA ASN A 112 5.42 -6.05 11.32
C ASN A 112 4.49 -5.47 12.39
N SER A 113 4.78 -4.24 12.83
CA SER A 113 3.97 -3.55 13.83
C SER A 113 2.81 -2.72 13.25
N PHE A 114 2.83 -2.48 11.94
CA PHE A 114 1.90 -1.58 11.27
C PHE A 114 0.54 -2.21 11.03
N ILE A 115 0.49 -3.45 10.53
CA ILE A 115 -0.73 -4.18 10.20
C ILE A 115 -1.29 -4.83 11.48
N ARG A 116 -2.55 -4.52 11.81
CA ARG A 116 -3.20 -4.87 13.07
C ARG A 116 -4.64 -5.30 12.85
N VAL A 117 -5.01 -6.42 13.47
CA VAL A 117 -6.40 -6.90 13.50
C VAL A 117 -7.30 -5.82 14.13
N GLY A 118 -8.46 -5.60 13.51
CA GLY A 118 -9.44 -4.58 13.89
C GLY A 118 -9.13 -3.18 13.37
N LYS A 119 -7.93 -2.91 12.83
CA LYS A 119 -7.59 -1.60 12.29
C LYS A 119 -8.03 -1.50 10.82
N ARG A 120 -8.41 -0.28 10.42
CA ARG A 120 -8.86 0.05 9.07
C ARG A 120 -7.73 0.69 8.26
N TYR A 121 -7.62 0.30 6.99
CA TYR A 121 -6.62 0.78 6.05
C TYR A 121 -7.25 1.08 4.69
N LEU A 122 -6.63 1.97 3.92
CA LEU A 122 -6.85 2.04 2.47
C LEU A 122 -5.82 1.12 1.81
N VAL A 123 -6.29 0.10 1.11
CA VAL A 123 -5.44 -0.92 0.48
C VAL A 123 -5.54 -0.81 -1.03
N HIS A 124 -4.38 -0.87 -1.67
CA HIS A 124 -4.20 -1.15 -3.09
C HIS A 124 -3.56 -2.53 -3.22
N ALA A 125 -4.32 -3.48 -3.75
CA ALA A 125 -3.89 -4.84 -4.00
C ALA A 125 -4.13 -5.19 -5.47
N GLN A 126 -3.48 -6.24 -5.94
CA GLN A 126 -3.71 -6.78 -7.27
C GLN A 126 -3.81 -8.29 -7.22
N VAL A 127 -4.47 -8.87 -8.23
CA VAL A 127 -4.60 -10.31 -8.42
C VAL A 127 -4.14 -10.62 -9.84
N CYS A 128 -3.13 -11.46 -9.97
CA CYS A 128 -2.51 -11.77 -11.25
C CYS A 128 -2.61 -13.25 -11.62
N GLY A 129 -2.72 -13.50 -12.93
CA GLY A 129 -2.72 -14.83 -13.51
C GLY A 129 -4.03 -15.61 -13.33
N SER A 130 -4.13 -16.75 -14.01
CA SER A 130 -5.33 -17.61 -13.98
C SER A 130 -5.61 -18.24 -12.60
N GLY A 131 -4.61 -18.28 -11.71
CA GLY A 131 -4.70 -18.85 -10.37
C GLY A 131 -5.11 -17.86 -9.28
N GLY A 132 -5.27 -16.57 -9.58
CA GLY A 132 -5.75 -15.60 -8.60
C GLY A 132 -4.73 -15.25 -7.51
N ASN A 133 -3.45 -15.13 -7.86
CA ASN A 133 -2.40 -14.78 -6.89
C ASN A 133 -2.53 -13.31 -6.48
N ALA A 134 -3.03 -13.08 -5.27
CA ALA A 134 -3.12 -11.73 -4.71
C ALA A 134 -1.74 -11.24 -4.26
N SER A 135 -1.51 -9.94 -4.35
CA SER A 135 -0.36 -9.27 -3.73
C SER A 135 -0.70 -7.87 -3.27
N LEU A 136 -0.04 -7.42 -2.20
CA LEU A 136 -0.13 -6.05 -1.74
C LEU A 136 0.75 -5.15 -2.61
N VAL A 137 0.17 -4.10 -3.17
CA VAL A 137 0.93 -3.02 -3.83
C VAL A 137 1.21 -1.92 -2.83
N SER A 138 0.19 -1.40 -2.15
CA SER A 138 0.33 -0.33 -1.15
C SER A 138 -0.77 -0.37 -0.09
N MET A 139 -0.48 0.09 1.12
CA MET A 139 -1.41 0.16 2.24
C MET A 139 -1.18 1.43 3.05
N TYR A 140 -2.25 2.19 3.32
CA TYR A 140 -2.21 3.43 4.07
C TYR A 140 -3.12 3.34 5.30
N ASP A 141 -2.68 3.88 6.43
CA ASP A 141 -3.49 3.99 7.64
C ASP A 141 -4.70 4.91 7.37
N ALA A 142 -5.91 4.35 7.48
CA ALA A 142 -7.14 5.10 7.18
C ALA A 142 -7.46 6.19 8.21
N ALA A 143 -6.74 6.23 9.34
CA ALA A 143 -6.85 7.30 10.32
C ALA A 143 -6.00 8.54 9.97
N VAL A 144 -5.17 8.47 8.92
CA VAL A 144 -4.41 9.64 8.46
C VAL A 144 -5.38 10.59 7.77
N ASN A 145 -5.64 11.71 8.41
CA ASN A 145 -6.51 12.77 7.90
C ASN A 145 -5.67 13.97 7.50
N PHE A 146 -6.02 14.59 6.37
CA PHE A 146 -5.48 15.88 5.99
C PHE A 146 -6.29 17.00 6.67
N GLY A 147 -5.59 17.95 7.29
CA GLY A 147 -6.19 19.11 7.97
C GLY A 147 -5.78 19.23 9.45
N PRO A 148 -6.07 20.37 10.10
CA PRO A 148 -5.74 20.56 11.51
C PRO A 148 -6.49 19.53 12.38
N VAL A 149 -5.75 18.88 13.28
CA VAL A 149 -6.34 18.13 14.39
C VAL A 149 -7.11 19.15 15.22
N ARG A 150 -8.44 19.08 15.19
CA ARG A 150 -9.31 19.92 16.02
C ARG A 150 -9.47 19.33 17.40
#